data_AF-A0A2T2SMC1-F1
#
_entry.id   AF-A0A2T2SMC1-F1
#
_cell.length_a   1.000
_cell.length_b   1.000
_cell.length_c   1.000
_cell.angle_alpha   90.00
_cell.angle_beta   90.00
_cell.angle_gamma   90.00
#
_symmetry.space_group_name_H-M   'P 1'
#
loop_
_entity.id
_entity.type
_entity.pdbx_description
1 polymer ?
#
loop_
_entity_poly.entity_id
_entity_poly.type
_entity_poly.pdbx_seq_one_letter_code
_entity_poly.pdbx_strand_id
1 'polypeptide(L)'
;SHDDQTIFLGVIDVNNPRMESAEEVRDTVLQAAEHLPVDQLGTTDDCGFSPFGDDRSTARRMALRKIAARVEGTEMASEALGIDDK
;
A
#
# COMPACT_ATOMS: atom_id res chain seq x y z
N SER A 1 -19.41 -1.08 10.46
CA SER A 1 -18.52 0.04 10.78
C SER A 1 -19.39 1.26 11.02
N HIS A 2 -18.87 2.24 11.75
CA HIS A 2 -19.47 3.59 11.77
C HIS A 2 -18.80 4.42 10.66
N ASP A 3 -19.47 5.50 10.23
CA ASP A 3 -19.01 6.33 9.12
C ASP A 3 -17.69 7.08 9.42
N ASP A 4 -17.24 7.11 10.67
CA ASP A 4 -16.02 7.75 11.17
C ASP A 4 -14.78 6.83 11.22
N GLN A 5 -14.89 5.58 10.75
CA GLN A 5 -13.79 4.61 10.82
C GLN A 5 -13.01 4.53 9.50
N THR A 6 -11.69 4.64 9.57
CA THR A 6 -10.79 4.41 8.43
C THR A 6 -10.28 2.98 8.42
N ILE A 7 -10.32 2.34 7.25
CA ILE A 7 -9.78 1.01 6.98
C ILE A 7 -8.42 1.19 6.30
N PHE A 8 -7.35 0.73 6.95
CA PHE A 8 -6.02 0.67 6.35
C PHE A 8 -5.81 -0.70 5.71
N LEU A 9 -5.81 -0.73 4.38
CA LEU A 9 -5.58 -1.93 3.59
C LEU A 9 -4.07 -2.19 3.42
N GLY A 10 -3.63 -3.39 3.79
CA GLY A 10 -2.31 -3.89 3.44
C GLY A 10 -2.19 -4.12 1.93
N VAL A 11 -1.26 -3.41 1.28
CA VAL A 11 -1.01 -3.49 -0.17
C VAL A 11 0.43 -3.89 -0.51
N ILE A 12 1.21 -4.24 0.51
CA ILE A 12 2.60 -4.69 0.38
C ILE A 12 2.75 -5.98 1.19
N ASP A 13 3.12 -7.06 0.50
CA ASP A 13 3.48 -8.31 1.15
C ASP A 13 4.92 -8.20 1.67
N VAL A 14 5.03 -7.96 2.97
CA VAL A 14 6.33 -7.83 3.65
C VAL A 14 7.07 -9.17 3.82
N ASN A 15 6.38 -10.30 3.65
CA ASN A 15 6.99 -11.64 3.75
C ASN A 15 7.57 -12.10 2.40
N ASN A 16 7.16 -11.47 1.30
CA ASN A 16 7.62 -11.84 -0.03
C ASN A 16 8.82 -10.97 -0.46
N PRO A 17 9.97 -11.58 -0.82
CA PRO A 17 11.13 -10.82 -1.29
C PRO A 17 10.93 -10.19 -2.68
N ARG A 18 9.89 -10.58 -3.42
CA ARG A 18 9.49 -9.93 -4.68
C ARG A 18 9.09 -8.48 -4.39
N MET A 19 9.53 -7.57 -5.23
CA MET A 19 9.05 -6.19 -5.20
C MET A 19 7.71 -6.10 -5.92
N GLU A 20 6.72 -5.53 -5.25
CA GLU A 20 5.50 -5.06 -5.90
C GLU A 20 5.82 -3.88 -6.83
N SER A 21 5.12 -3.80 -7.96
CA SER A 21 5.12 -2.58 -8.77
C SER A 21 4.07 -1.60 -8.28
N ALA A 22 4.22 -0.31 -8.64
CA ALA A 22 3.21 0.70 -8.34
C ALA A 22 1.85 0.36 -8.97
N GLU A 23 1.84 -0.24 -10.17
CA GLU A 23 0.62 -0.67 -10.86
C GLU A 23 -0.08 -1.83 -10.11
N GLU A 24 0.67 -2.79 -9.57
CA GLU A 24 0.09 -3.88 -8.77
C GLU A 24 -0.56 -3.33 -7.48
N VAL A 25 0.10 -2.37 -6.83
CA VAL A 25 -0.46 -1.66 -5.68
C VAL A 25 -1.72 -0.91 -6.07
N ARG A 26 -1.68 -0.11 -7.15
CA ARG A 26 -2.84 0.63 -7.68
C ARG A 26 -4.02 -0.30 -7.91
N ASP A 27 -3.81 -1.39 -8.63
CA ASP A 27 -4.87 -2.33 -9.01
C ASP A 27 -5.51 -2.97 -7.77
N THR A 28 -4.70 -3.25 -6.74
CA THR A 28 -5.20 -3.74 -5.44
C THR A 28 -6.10 -2.70 -4.74
N VAL A 29 -5.70 -1.43 -4.75
CA VAL A 29 -6.49 -0.33 -4.16
C VAL A 29 -7.80 -0.13 -4.92
N LEU A 30 -7.74 -0.13 -6.26
CA LEU A 30 -8.92 0.00 -7.11
C LEU A 30 -9.91 -1.15 -6.89
N GLN A 31 -9.40 -2.38 -6.78
CA GLN A 31 -10.23 -3.54 -6.46
C GLN A 31 -10.90 -3.38 -5.08
N ALA A 32 -10.19 -2.87 -4.08
CA ALA A 32 -10.78 -2.62 -2.76
C ALA A 32 -11.86 -1.53 -2.80
N ALA A 33 -11.68 -0.50 -3.63
CA ALA A 33 -12.65 0.57 -3.82
C ALA A 33 -13.96 0.10 -4.49
N GLU A 34 -14.00 -1.08 -5.13
CA GLU A 34 -15.24 -1.71 -5.60
C GLU A 34 -16.13 -2.19 -4.43
N HIS A 35 -15.56 -2.30 -3.23
CA HIS A 35 -16.21 -2.89 -2.06
C HIS A 35 -16.24 -1.99 -0.82
N LEU A 36 -15.31 -1.04 -0.72
CA LEU A 36 -15.14 -0.15 0.42
C LEU A 36 -15.37 1.30 0.02
N PRO A 37 -16.00 2.13 0.88
CA PRO A 37 -16.10 3.57 0.66
C PRO A 37 -14.70 4.18 0.55
N VAL A 38 -14.47 4.93 -0.53
CA VAL A 38 -13.16 5.51 -0.86
C VAL A 38 -12.70 6.51 0.21
N ASP A 39 -13.62 7.26 0.79
CA ASP A 39 -13.41 8.20 1.89
C ASP A 39 -13.00 7.54 3.21
N GLN A 40 -13.18 6.22 3.32
CA GLN A 40 -12.75 5.41 4.46
C GLN A 40 -11.52 4.55 4.17
N LEU A 41 -10.94 4.62 2.96
CA LEU A 41 -9.87 3.72 2.53
C LEU A 41 -8.49 4.39 2.61
N GLY A 42 -7.61 3.82 3.43
CA GLY A 42 -6.18 4.14 3.47
C GLY A 42 -5.32 2.95 3.05
N THR A 43 -4.07 3.18 2.64
CA THR A 43 -3.12 2.12 2.28
C THR A 43 -2.01 1.99 3.31
N THR A 44 -1.59 0.75 3.58
CA THR A 44 -0.49 0.40 4.50
C THR A 44 0.24 -0.84 3.99
N ASP A 45 1.29 -1.25 4.70
CA ASP A 45 1.94 -2.54 4.51
C ASP A 45 1.20 -3.62 5.33
N ASP A 46 1.25 -4.89 4.92
CA ASP A 46 0.52 -5.99 5.60
C ASP A 46 0.93 -6.16 7.08
N CYS A 47 2.20 -5.86 7.39
CA CYS A 47 2.76 -5.89 8.74
C CYS A 47 4.02 -4.99 8.78
N GLY A 48 4.69 -4.92 9.94
CA GLY A 48 5.96 -4.21 10.05
C GLY A 48 7.12 -4.95 9.38
N PHE A 49 8.12 -4.21 8.90
CA PHE A 49 9.35 -4.75 8.31
C PHE A 49 10.37 -5.31 9.32
N SER A 50 10.05 -5.31 10.62
CA SER A 50 10.96 -5.76 11.69
C SER A 50 11.36 -7.25 11.69
N PRO A 51 10.54 -8.21 11.22
CA PRO A 51 10.88 -9.64 11.34
C PRO A 51 12.04 -10.14 10.45
N PHE A 52 12.55 -9.34 9.51
CA PHE A 52 13.35 -9.86 8.37
C PHE A 52 14.82 -9.40 8.38
N GLY A 53 15.34 -9.07 9.56
CA GLY A 53 16.60 -8.35 9.75
C GLY A 53 17.83 -9.18 10.12
N ASP A 54 18.06 -10.35 9.50
CA ASP A 54 19.34 -11.06 9.67
C ASP A 54 20.46 -10.41 8.80
N ASP A 55 20.08 -9.76 7.69
CA ASP A 55 20.93 -8.86 6.90
C ASP A 55 20.37 -7.44 6.93
N ARG A 56 20.93 -6.61 7.81
CA ARG A 56 20.48 -5.22 8.08
C ARG A 56 20.48 -4.30 6.86
N SER A 57 21.33 -4.55 5.86
CA SER A 57 21.51 -3.62 4.73
C SER A 57 20.55 -3.90 3.58
N THR A 58 20.36 -5.18 3.25
CA THR A 58 19.45 -5.63 2.20
C THR A 58 17.99 -5.45 2.63
N ALA A 59 17.67 -5.77 3.89
CA ALA A 59 16.32 -5.61 4.44
C ALA A 59 15.84 -4.14 4.42
N ARG A 60 16.71 -3.18 4.77
CA ARG A 60 16.35 -1.75 4.75
C ARG A 60 16.09 -1.22 3.33
N ARG A 61 16.94 -1.59 2.37
CA ARG A 61 16.77 -1.16 0.97
C ARG A 61 15.50 -1.74 0.38
N MET A 62 15.18 -2.98 0.71
CA MET A 62 13.95 -3.63 0.28
C MET A 62 12.72 -2.91 0.86
N ALA A 63 12.72 -2.64 2.16
CA ALA A 63 11.63 -1.91 2.81
C ALA A 63 11.40 -0.54 2.15
N LEU A 64 12.46 0.25 1.92
CA LEU A 64 12.32 1.56 1.28
C LEU A 64 11.75 1.49 -0.14
N ARG A 65 12.12 0.46 -0.92
CA ARG A 65 11.58 0.26 -2.28
C ARG A 65 10.12 -0.16 -2.26
N LYS A 66 9.74 -1.07 -1.37
CA LYS A 66 8.33 -1.47 -1.18
C LYS A 66 7.47 -0.28 -0.72
N ILE A 67 7.99 0.55 0.19
CA ILE A 67 7.33 1.80 0.60
C ILE A 67 7.17 2.76 -0.58
N ALA A 68 8.20 2.94 -1.41
CA ALA A 68 8.09 3.78 -2.60
C ALA A 68 7.01 3.27 -3.57
N ALA A 69 6.98 1.97 -3.85
CA ALA A 69 5.93 1.36 -4.66
C ALA A 69 4.53 1.57 -4.05
N ARG A 70 4.39 1.48 -2.72
CA ARG A 70 3.13 1.78 -2.04
C ARG A 70 2.68 3.21 -2.26
N VAL A 71 3.57 4.19 -2.07
CA VAL A 71 3.24 5.62 -2.23
C VAL A 71 2.84 5.90 -3.67
N GLU A 72 3.69 5.53 -4.64
CA GLU A 72 3.44 5.75 -6.07
C GLU A 72 2.14 5.06 -6.53
N GLY A 73 1.92 3.80 -6.12
CA GLY A 73 0.70 3.08 -6.48
C GLY A 73 -0.57 3.63 -5.83
N THR A 74 -0.47 4.15 -4.61
CA THR A 74 -1.59 4.84 -3.94
C THR A 74 -1.93 6.13 -4.66
N GLU A 75 -0.93 6.93 -5.05
CA GLU A 75 -1.14 8.14 -5.85
C GLU A 75 -1.82 7.82 -7.18
N MET A 76 -1.35 6.80 -7.91
CA MET A 76 -2.00 6.35 -9.15
C MET A 76 -3.46 5.93 -8.94
N ALA A 77 -3.78 5.30 -7.80
CA ALA A 77 -5.15 4.91 -7.48
C ALA A 77 -6.02 6.14 -7.17
N SER A 78 -5.50 7.11 -6.41
CA SER A 78 -6.17 8.38 -6.14
C SER A 78 -6.51 9.14 -7.42
N GLU A 79 -5.57 9.24 -8.37
CA GLU A 79 -5.81 9.85 -9.68
C GLU A 79 -6.88 9.11 -10.49
N ALA A 80 -6.82 7.77 -10.51
CA ALA A 80 -7.81 6.94 -11.22
C ALA A 80 -9.22 7.03 -10.63
N LEU A 81 -9.32 7.27 -9.31
CA LEU A 81 -10.58 7.48 -8.59
C LEU A 81 -11.07 8.94 -8.64
N GLY A 82 -10.25 9.88 -9.15
CA GLY A 82 -10.57 11.29 -9.24
C GLY A 82 -10.67 12.00 -7.88
N ILE A 83 -9.87 11.56 -6.91
CA ILE A 83 -9.82 12.09 -5.53
C ILE A 83 -8.47 12.73 -5.19
N ASP A 84 -7.62 12.95 -6.19
CA ASP A 84 -6.35 13.66 -6.01
C ASP A 84 -6.59 15.16 -5.71
N ASP A 85 -6.00 15.65 -4.62
CA ASP A 85 -5.93 17.08 -4.30
C ASP A 85 -5.04 17.80 -5.34
N LYS A 86 -5.63 18.24 -6.45
CA LYS A 86 -5.01 19.23 -7.35
C LYS A 86 -5.61 20.62 -7.16
#